data_AF-A0A2V6Z6M3-F1
#
_entry.id   AF-A0A2V6Z6M3-F1
#
_cell.length_a   1.000
_cell.length_b   1.000
_cell.length_c   1.000
_cell.angle_alpha   90.00
_cell.angle_beta   90.00
_cell.angle_gamma   90.00
#
_symmetry.space_group_name_H-M   'P 1'
#
loop_
_entity.id
_entity.type
_entity.pdbx_description
1 polymer ?
#
loop_
_entity_poly.entity_id
_entity_poly.type
_entity_poly.pdbx_seq_one_letter_code
_entity_poly.pdbx_strand_id
1 'polypeptide(L)'
;KATALDMGRYNVTANCISPFAWTRMIGTIPTETETQKARVEKIKKLSPAHIAPVAVFLASDAARDVTGQVFGVRGKEIMLFSHERPIMRVHNSEGWTPESFAEIFPGTLQHHLVPHVTSGQYFNYDPLV
;
A
#
# COMPACT_ATOMS: atom_id res chain seq x y z
N LYS A 1 -9.23 7.80 5.35
CA LYS A 1 -9.37 7.97 6.82
C LYS A 1 -10.51 8.90 7.23
N ALA A 2 -10.77 10.01 6.51
CA ALA A 2 -11.87 10.93 6.82
C ALA A 2 -13.23 10.22 7.03
N THR A 3 -13.68 9.42 6.06
CA THR A 3 -14.94 8.65 6.17
C THR A 3 -15.00 7.78 7.43
N ALA A 4 -13.91 7.10 7.81
CA ALA A 4 -13.87 6.27 9.01
C ALA A 4 -14.08 7.08 10.29
N LEU A 5 -13.55 8.31 10.35
CA LEU A 5 -13.74 9.21 11.49
C LEU A 5 -15.16 9.80 11.51
N ASP A 6 -15.63 10.30 10.37
CA ASP A 6 -16.94 10.97 10.25
C ASP A 6 -18.10 10.02 10.53
N MET A 7 -17.93 8.75 10.14
CA MET A 7 -18.95 7.71 10.26
C MET A 7 -18.88 6.92 11.56
N GLY A 8 -17.79 7.04 12.32
CA GLY A 8 -17.59 6.31 13.57
C GLY A 8 -18.69 6.55 14.61
N ARG A 9 -19.21 7.78 14.71
CA ARG A 9 -20.36 8.12 15.58
C ARG A 9 -21.67 7.39 15.25
N TYR A 10 -21.77 6.83 14.04
CA TYR A 10 -22.92 6.07 13.59
C TYR A 10 -22.66 4.56 13.61
N ASN A 11 -21.57 4.11 14.25
CA ASN A 11 -21.13 2.72 14.26
C ASN A 11 -20.91 2.13 12.86
N VAL A 12 -20.49 2.97 11.90
CA VAL A 12 -20.15 2.53 10.55
C VAL A 12 -18.63 2.50 10.41
N THR A 13 -18.09 1.35 9.98
CA THR A 13 -16.67 1.19 9.69
C THR A 13 -16.35 1.52 8.23
N ALA A 14 -15.15 2.03 7.98
CA ALA A 14 -14.68 2.26 6.61
C ALA A 14 -13.21 1.88 6.50
N ASN A 15 -12.91 0.88 5.67
CA ASN A 15 -11.56 0.35 5.44
C ASN A 15 -11.25 0.33 3.94
N CYS A 16 -9.98 0.16 3.60
CA CYS A 16 -9.51 0.03 2.21
C CYS A 16 -8.83 -1.32 2.01
N ILE A 17 -9.01 -1.91 0.83
CA ILE A 17 -8.25 -3.06 0.38
C ILE A 17 -7.35 -2.57 -0.76
N SER A 18 -6.06 -2.90 -0.69
CA SER A 18 -5.05 -2.71 -1.73
C SER A 18 -4.80 -4.06 -2.41
N PRO A 19 -5.57 -4.39 -3.48
CA PRO A 19 -5.54 -5.73 -4.07
C PRO A 19 -4.38 -5.90 -5.05
N PHE A 20 -3.72 -7.06 -4.96
CA PHE A 20 -2.82 -7.56 -5.99
C PHE A 20 -3.53 -8.73 -6.68
N ALA A 21 -4.21 -8.43 -7.78
CA ALA A 21 -4.97 -9.43 -8.53
C ALA A 21 -4.75 -9.25 -10.03
N TRP A 22 -4.70 -10.37 -10.74
CA TRP A 22 -4.80 -10.39 -12.18
C TRP A 22 -6.26 -10.21 -12.58
N THR A 23 -6.54 -9.16 -13.34
CA THR A 23 -7.87 -8.88 -13.90
C THR A 23 -7.76 -8.63 -15.39
N ARG A 24 -8.90 -8.66 -16.10
CA ARG A 24 -8.97 -8.31 -17.51
C ARG A 24 -8.34 -6.94 -17.82
N MET A 25 -8.47 -5.97 -16.91
CA MET A 25 -7.86 -4.65 -17.02
C MET A 25 -6.34 -4.68 -16.91
N ILE A 26 -5.77 -5.50 -16.02
CA ILE A 26 -4.30 -5.65 -15.92
C ILE A 26 -3.75 -6.37 -17.16
N GLY A 27 -4.54 -7.28 -17.75
CA GLY A 27 -4.17 -8.00 -18.97
C GLY A 27 -4.00 -7.14 -20.22
N THR A 28 -4.40 -5.86 -20.22
CA THR A 28 -4.18 -4.96 -21.36
C THR A 28 -2.85 -4.22 -21.30
N ILE A 29 -2.06 -4.38 -20.23
CA ILE A 29 -0.74 -3.75 -20.09
C ILE A 29 0.22 -4.44 -21.08
N PRO A 30 0.88 -3.70 -21.99
CA PRO A 30 1.78 -4.28 -22.98
C PRO A 30 2.93 -5.08 -22.34
N THR A 31 3.20 -6.25 -22.89
CA THR A 31 4.29 -7.14 -22.45
C THR A 31 5.08 -7.58 -23.67
N GLU A 32 6.21 -6.92 -23.89
CA GLU A 32 6.97 -7.00 -25.13
C GLU A 32 8.16 -7.96 -24.99
N THR A 33 8.77 -8.03 -23.80
CA THR A 33 9.94 -8.86 -23.54
C THR A 33 9.56 -10.24 -22.98
N GLU A 34 10.39 -11.25 -23.24
CA GLU A 34 10.20 -12.60 -22.66
C GLU A 34 10.24 -12.58 -21.13
N THR A 35 11.06 -11.71 -20.54
CA THR A 35 11.12 -11.50 -19.09
C THR A 35 9.81 -10.94 -18.53
N GLN A 36 9.16 -10.02 -19.25
CA GLN A 36 7.84 -9.50 -18.88
C GLN A 36 6.77 -10.58 -18.98
N LYS A 37 6.77 -11.38 -20.06
CA LYS A 37 5.83 -12.49 -20.23
C LYS A 37 5.94 -13.52 -19.10
N ALA A 38 7.16 -13.93 -18.75
CA ALA A 38 7.38 -14.86 -17.64
C ALA A 38 6.87 -14.29 -16.29
N ARG A 39 7.05 -12.98 -16.06
CA ARG A 39 6.50 -12.30 -14.88
C ARG A 39 4.97 -12.27 -14.89
N VAL A 40 4.36 -12.05 -16.04
CA VAL A 40 2.90 -12.06 -16.21
C VAL A 40 2.31 -13.42 -15.86
N GLU A 41 2.93 -14.52 -16.29
CA GLU A 41 2.46 -15.86 -15.94
C GLU A 41 2.44 -16.12 -14.43
N LYS A 42 3.39 -15.53 -13.69
CA LYS A 42 3.39 -15.59 -12.22
C LYS A 42 2.26 -14.76 -11.62
N ILE A 43 2.05 -13.54 -12.13
CA ILE A 43 0.99 -12.63 -11.66
C ILE A 43 -0.40 -13.19 -11.98
N LYS A 44 -0.58 -13.92 -13.10
CA LYS A 44 -1.85 -14.58 -13.46
C LYS A 44 -2.38 -15.52 -12.38
N LYS A 45 -1.50 -16.06 -11.52
CA LYS A 45 -1.91 -16.90 -10.39
C LYS A 45 -2.60 -16.11 -9.28
N LEU A 46 -2.47 -14.78 -9.25
CA LEU A 46 -3.13 -13.89 -8.30
C LEU A 46 -4.61 -13.71 -8.67
N SER A 47 -5.42 -14.72 -8.35
CA SER A 47 -6.86 -14.66 -8.56
C SER A 47 -7.52 -13.59 -7.68
N PRO A 48 -8.52 -12.83 -8.19
CA PRO A 48 -9.39 -11.98 -7.38
C PRO A 48 -10.08 -12.74 -6.23
N ALA A 49 -10.23 -14.07 -6.34
CA ALA A 49 -10.78 -14.90 -5.28
C ALA A 49 -9.96 -14.83 -3.98
N HIS A 50 -8.67 -14.52 -4.06
CA HIS A 50 -7.82 -14.30 -2.88
C HIS A 50 -8.22 -13.06 -2.08
N ILE A 51 -8.82 -12.07 -2.73
CA ILE A 51 -9.26 -10.82 -2.10
C ILE A 51 -10.57 -11.02 -1.34
N ALA A 52 -11.42 -11.93 -1.82
CA ALA A 52 -12.79 -12.12 -1.32
C ALA A 52 -12.88 -12.40 0.19
N PRO A 53 -12.04 -13.26 0.80
CA PRO A 53 -12.10 -13.51 2.24
C PRO A 53 -11.94 -12.25 3.09
N VAL A 54 -11.03 -11.34 2.71
CA VAL A 54 -10.80 -10.08 3.44
C VAL A 54 -11.99 -9.14 3.28
N ALA A 55 -12.56 -9.05 2.07
CA ALA A 55 -13.75 -8.25 1.84
C ALA A 55 -14.96 -8.76 2.66
N VAL A 56 -15.17 -10.08 2.68
CA VAL A 56 -16.25 -10.70 3.47
C VAL A 56 -16.01 -10.52 4.97
N PHE A 57 -14.78 -10.69 5.45
CA PHE A 57 -14.43 -10.41 6.84
C PHE A 57 -14.75 -8.98 7.23
N LEU A 58 -14.33 -7.99 6.44
CA LEU A 58 -14.59 -6.57 6.71
C LEU A 58 -16.09 -6.20 6.66
N ALA A 59 -16.91 -6.99 5.99
CA ALA A 59 -18.37 -6.84 5.95
C ALA A 59 -19.10 -7.62 7.06
N SER A 60 -18.38 -8.37 7.90
CA SER A 60 -18.96 -9.21 8.95
C SER A 60 -18.93 -8.55 10.33
N ASP A 61 -19.75 -9.05 11.26
CA ASP A 61 -19.76 -8.59 12.66
C ASP A 61 -18.41 -8.76 13.37
N ALA A 62 -17.56 -9.69 12.91
CA ALA A 62 -16.23 -9.90 13.46
C ALA A 62 -15.28 -8.71 13.21
N ALA A 63 -15.60 -7.85 12.24
CA ALA A 63 -14.82 -6.66 11.90
C ALA A 63 -15.45 -5.36 12.41
N ARG A 64 -16.45 -5.42 13.31
CA ARG A 64 -17.15 -4.22 13.82
C ARG A 64 -16.23 -3.14 14.43
N ASP A 65 -15.10 -3.56 15.00
CA ASP A 65 -14.13 -2.68 15.65
C ASP A 65 -12.94 -2.32 14.72
N VAL A 66 -12.96 -2.81 13.48
CA VAL A 66 -11.92 -2.56 12.47
C VAL A 66 -12.37 -1.39 11.59
N THR A 67 -11.78 -0.22 11.77
CA THR A 67 -12.08 0.95 10.94
C THR A 67 -10.84 1.77 10.62
N GLY A 68 -10.86 2.44 9.48
CA GLY A 68 -9.81 3.33 9.01
C GLY A 68 -8.57 2.61 8.51
N GLN A 69 -8.55 1.29 8.36
CA GLN A 69 -7.35 0.51 8.03
C GLN A 69 -7.19 0.30 6.52
N VAL A 70 -5.98 -0.06 6.09
CA VAL A 70 -5.65 -0.41 4.70
C VAL A 70 -5.03 -1.81 4.67
N PHE A 71 -5.72 -2.77 4.06
CA PHE A 71 -5.28 -4.16 3.95
C PHE A 71 -4.72 -4.45 2.56
N GLY A 72 -3.45 -4.85 2.47
CA GLY A 72 -2.87 -5.45 1.28
C GLY A 72 -3.28 -6.90 1.16
N VAL A 73 -3.66 -7.34 -0.04
CA VAL A 73 -3.91 -8.77 -0.29
C VAL A 73 -3.23 -9.20 -1.58
N ARG A 74 -2.29 -10.14 -1.46
CA ARG A 74 -1.48 -10.68 -2.55
C ARG A 74 -1.43 -12.20 -2.44
N GLY A 75 -2.26 -12.89 -3.20
CA GLY A 75 -2.37 -14.34 -3.10
C GLY A 75 -2.85 -14.74 -1.70
N LYS A 76 -2.15 -15.64 -1.03
CA LYS A 76 -2.41 -16.07 0.34
C LYS A 76 -1.82 -15.13 1.40
N GLU A 77 -1.25 -14.00 0.99
CA GLU A 77 -0.62 -13.02 1.87
C GLU A 77 -1.59 -11.87 2.16
N ILE A 78 -1.78 -11.58 3.45
CA ILE A 78 -2.55 -10.42 3.93
C ILE A 78 -1.61 -9.53 4.72
N MET A 79 -1.52 -8.26 4.35
CA MET A 79 -0.66 -7.27 5.01
C MET A 79 -1.49 -6.11 5.53
N LEU A 80 -1.05 -5.49 6.62
CA LEU A 80 -1.61 -4.22 7.09
C LEU A 80 -0.66 -3.08 6.71
N PHE A 81 -1.17 -2.09 5.97
CA PHE A 81 -0.42 -0.89 5.64
C PHE A 81 -0.49 0.10 6.81
N SER A 82 0.63 0.75 7.10
CA SER A 82 0.67 1.84 8.07
C SER A 82 0.02 3.09 7.51
N HIS A 83 -0.45 3.95 8.42
CA HIS A 83 -0.82 5.31 8.07
C HIS A 83 0.40 6.20 7.98
N GLU A 84 0.36 7.13 7.04
CA GLU A 84 1.29 8.24 7.00
C GLU A 84 1.19 9.06 8.30
N ARG A 85 2.31 9.07 9.03
CA ARG A 85 2.54 9.91 10.21
C ARG A 85 3.90 10.56 10.04
N PRO A 86 4.14 11.76 10.59
CA PRO A 86 5.48 12.34 10.58
C PRO A 86 6.46 11.37 11.24
N ILE A 87 7.47 10.94 10.49
CA ILE A 87 8.52 10.00 10.96
C ILE A 87 9.76 10.72 11.47
N MET A 88 10.02 11.93 10.98
CA MET A 88 11.13 12.80 11.37
C MET A 88 10.73 14.25 11.11
N ARG A 89 11.27 15.19 11.90
CA ARG A 89 11.06 16.63 11.71
C ARG A 89 12.37 17.39 11.93
N VAL A 90 12.50 18.52 11.24
CA VAL A 90 13.54 19.53 11.48
C VAL A 90 12.87 20.86 11.75
N HIS A 91 13.51 21.69 12.56
CA HIS A 91 13.00 23.01 12.93
C HIS A 91 14.08 24.06 12.72
N ASN A 92 13.68 25.22 12.22
CA ASN A 92 14.49 26.42 12.15
C ASN A 92 13.63 27.59 12.64
N SER A 93 14.08 28.28 13.68
CA SER A 93 13.34 29.40 14.29
C SER A 93 13.17 30.57 13.34
N GLU A 94 14.13 30.80 12.45
CA GLU A 94 14.14 31.92 11.50
C GLU A 94 13.38 31.58 10.19
N GLY A 95 12.89 30.35 10.04
CA GLY A 95 12.27 29.85 8.81
C GLY A 95 13.27 29.17 7.86
N TRP A 96 12.79 28.73 6.70
CA TRP A 96 13.60 27.98 5.72
C TRP A 96 13.73 28.74 4.40
N THR A 97 14.95 28.79 3.87
CA THR A 97 15.23 29.03 2.44
C THR A 97 15.55 27.70 1.75
N PRO A 98 15.42 27.60 0.41
CA PRO A 98 15.84 26.40 -0.33
C PRO A 98 17.29 25.98 -0.02
N GLU A 99 18.20 26.94 0.13
CA GLU A 99 19.63 26.71 0.38
C GLU A 99 19.84 26.13 1.79
N SER A 100 19.28 26.77 2.81
CA SER A 100 19.40 26.30 4.21
C SER A 100 18.77 24.92 4.41
N PHE A 101 17.69 24.61 3.70
CA PHE A 101 17.07 23.29 3.75
C PHE A 101 17.91 22.24 3.02
N ALA A 102 18.43 22.58 1.83
CA ALA A 102 19.29 21.69 1.04
C ALA A 102 20.59 21.34 1.78
N GLU A 103 21.14 22.27 2.57
CA GLU A 103 22.32 22.04 3.39
C GLU A 103 22.09 20.96 4.45
N ILE A 104 20.98 21.03 5.20
CA ILE A 104 20.72 20.09 6.30
C ILE A 104 20.08 18.78 5.84
N PHE A 105 19.42 18.76 4.68
CA PHE A 105 18.61 17.63 4.23
C PHE A 105 19.38 16.31 4.17
N PRO A 106 20.61 16.24 3.61
CA PRO A 106 21.36 14.99 3.52
C PRO A 106 21.70 14.36 4.86
N GLY A 107 21.93 15.17 5.89
CA GLY A 107 22.26 14.71 7.25
C GLY A 107 21.03 14.52 8.16
N THR A 108 19.82 14.75 7.64
CA THR A 108 18.58 14.70 8.45
C THR A 108 17.49 13.88 7.75
N LEU A 109 16.62 14.51 6.97
CA LEU A 109 15.43 13.89 6.40
C LEU A 109 15.77 12.82 5.36
N GLN A 110 16.90 12.95 4.65
CA GLN A 110 17.25 12.03 3.57
C GLN A 110 17.31 10.56 4.02
N HIS A 111 17.77 10.31 5.25
CA HIS A 111 17.89 8.96 5.82
C HIS A 111 16.54 8.26 6.01
N HIS A 112 15.44 9.02 6.04
CA HIS A 112 14.10 8.52 6.28
C HIS A 112 13.26 8.41 5.00
N LEU A 113 13.83 8.73 3.83
CA LEU A 113 13.14 8.57 2.57
C LEU A 113 12.83 7.10 2.29
N VAL A 114 11.60 6.82 1.88
CA VAL A 114 11.24 5.51 1.34
C VAL A 114 11.99 5.33 0.02
N PRO A 115 12.72 4.22 -0.18
CA PRO A 115 13.44 3.96 -1.43
C PRO A 115 12.50 3.99 -2.64
N HIS A 116 12.96 4.60 -3.74
CA HIS A 116 12.22 4.65 -4.99
C HIS A 116 12.38 3.33 -5.76
N VAL A 117 11.61 2.32 -5.36
CA VAL A 117 11.64 0.98 -5.93
C VAL A 117 10.24 0.54 -6.39
N THR A 118 10.19 -0.27 -7.44
CA THR A 118 8.93 -0.86 -7.92
C THR A 118 8.40 -1.91 -6.93
N SER A 119 7.09 -2.21 -6.98
CA SER A 119 6.52 -3.28 -6.14
C SER A 119 7.18 -4.64 -6.39
N GLY A 120 7.71 -4.90 -7.58
CA GLY A 120 8.45 -6.15 -7.85
C GLY A 120 9.86 -6.19 -7.24
N GLN A 121 10.46 -5.03 -6.99
CA GLN A 121 11.71 -4.93 -6.24
C GLN A 121 11.47 -4.99 -4.74
N TYR A 122 10.34 -4.46 -4.26
CA TYR A 122 9.93 -4.55 -2.86
C TYR A 122 9.49 -5.98 -2.49
N PHE A 123 8.57 -6.57 -3.26
CA PHE A 123 8.20 -7.99 -3.18
C PHE A 123 9.10 -8.80 -4.11
N ASN A 124 10.35 -8.99 -3.70
CA ASN A 124 11.40 -9.65 -4.49
C ASN A 124 11.27 -11.19 -4.58
N TYR A 125 10.11 -11.73 -4.24
CA TYR A 125 9.79 -13.16 -4.28
C TYR A 125 8.47 -13.40 -5.02
N ASP A 126 8.31 -14.62 -5.54
CA ASP A 126 7.10 -15.01 -6.24
C ASP A 126 5.87 -14.98 -5.32
N PRO A 127 4.68 -14.62 -5.81
CA PRO A 127 3.48 -14.63 -5.00
C PRO A 127 3.22 -15.98 -4.33
N LEU A 128 2.89 -15.96 -3.04
CA LEU A 128 2.49 -17.15 -2.31
C LEU A 128 1.02 -17.44 -2.64
N VAL A 129 0.78 -18.37 -3.55
CA VAL A 129 -0.55 -18.71 -4.10
C VAL A 129 -0.92 -20.17 -3.88
#